data_AF-A0A836P2V0-F1
#
_entry.id   AF-A0A836P2V0-F1
#
_cell.length_a   1.000
_cell.length_b   1.000
_cell.length_c   1.000
_cell.angle_alpha   90.00
_cell.angle_beta   90.00
_cell.angle_gamma   90.00
#
_symmetry.space_group_name_H-M   'P 1'
#
loop_
_entity.id
_entity.type
_entity.pdbx_description
1 polymer ?
#
loop_
_entity_poly.entity_id
_entity_poly.type
_entity_poly.pdbx_seq_one_letter_code
_entity_poly.pdbx_strand_id
1 'polypeptide(L)'
;MHYHRVLLVLLLCLCSAGVSAQGIAKGADVSWLNQQAANNPPQVFRDAAGNTTDFIKLFKDVGGNAIRLRVWVNPAGGWNDGRDTLDKAKRAAAQGMRIMIDFHYSDSWADPGKQTKPAAWGGHSVAQLNTDVYSHTQGILQYLKDNGITVTWVQVGNEINSGMLWNEGKTPNFANLGQFINSGYNATKAVYPNAKVVVHLANGYDNANFRWFFDNLRSAGGKWDVIGMSHYPPVGSWQDYNSRLDTNMRDMISRYGSDVV
;
A
#
# COMPACT_ATOMS: atom_id res chain seq x y z
N MET A 1 54.19 45.78 -22.71
CA MET A 1 52.97 45.40 -23.45
C MET A 1 52.23 44.35 -22.64
N HIS A 2 51.01 44.68 -22.22
CA HIS A 2 50.13 43.88 -21.35
C HIS A 2 49.30 42.89 -22.16
N TYR A 3 49.24 41.61 -21.79
CA TYR A 3 48.12 40.70 -22.08
C TYR A 3 48.08 39.61 -20.99
N HIS A 4 47.35 39.83 -19.90
CA HIS A 4 45.95 39.43 -19.65
C HIS A 4 45.75 37.92 -19.42
N ARG A 5 45.56 37.59 -18.14
CA ARG A 5 45.09 36.31 -17.61
C ARG A 5 43.67 36.03 -18.09
N VAL A 6 43.39 34.81 -18.53
CA VAL A 6 42.02 34.29 -18.66
C VAL A 6 41.89 33.11 -17.69
N LEU A 7 41.25 33.36 -16.56
CA LEU A 7 40.84 32.34 -15.61
C LEU A 7 39.43 31.90 -16.01
N LEU A 8 39.29 30.68 -16.54
CA LEU A 8 37.99 30.11 -16.88
C LEU A 8 37.36 29.57 -15.59
N VAL A 9 36.42 30.31 -15.00
CA VAL A 9 35.62 29.83 -13.87
C VAL A 9 34.41 29.09 -14.45
N LEU A 10 34.43 27.76 -14.38
CA LEU A 10 33.25 26.95 -14.64
C LEU A 10 32.25 27.15 -13.48
N LEU A 11 31.20 27.94 -13.71
CA LEU A 11 30.03 27.95 -12.83
C LEU A 11 29.26 26.64 -13.07
N LEU A 12 29.43 25.66 -12.17
CA LEU A 12 28.49 24.55 -12.03
C LEU A 12 27.19 25.12 -11.46
N CYS A 13 26.24 25.45 -12.34
CA CYS A 13 24.84 25.61 -11.97
C CYS A 13 24.35 24.26 -11.43
N LEU A 14 24.40 24.09 -10.11
CA LEU A 14 23.60 23.11 -9.40
C LEU A 14 22.14 23.50 -9.61
N CYS A 15 21.52 22.96 -10.67
CA CYS A 15 20.08 22.85 -10.74
C CYS A 15 19.68 21.92 -9.58
N SER A 16 19.32 22.52 -8.45
CA SER A 16 18.48 21.87 -7.46
C SER A 16 17.20 21.49 -8.20
N ALA A 17 17.12 20.23 -8.63
CA ALA A 17 15.88 19.63 -9.08
C ALA A 17 14.92 19.76 -7.90
N GLY A 18 14.06 20.79 -7.95
CA GLY A 18 13.01 20.97 -6.97
C GLY A 18 12.26 19.65 -6.88
N VAL A 19 12.19 19.08 -5.69
CA VAL A 19 11.29 17.97 -5.40
C VAL A 19 9.89 18.53 -5.63
N SER A 20 9.40 18.40 -6.86
CA SER A 20 8.03 18.71 -7.18
C SER A 20 7.17 17.82 -6.28
N ALA A 21 6.23 18.44 -5.56
CA ALA A 21 5.24 17.70 -4.80
C ALA A 21 4.60 16.67 -5.75
N GLN A 22 4.79 15.38 -5.48
CA GLN A 22 4.25 14.34 -6.34
C GLN A 22 2.73 14.49 -6.39
N GLY A 23 2.18 14.60 -7.60
CA GLY A 23 0.74 14.78 -7.79
C GLY A 23 -0.10 13.64 -7.21
N ILE A 24 -1.40 13.89 -7.08
CA ILE A 24 -2.38 12.93 -6.54
C ILE A 24 -2.25 11.53 -7.16
N ALA A 25 -2.36 10.49 -6.33
CA ALA A 25 -2.41 9.10 -6.76
C ALA A 25 -3.77 8.79 -7.41
N LYS A 26 -3.74 8.58 -8.72
CA LYS A 26 -4.87 8.06 -9.50
C LYS A 26 -4.60 6.58 -9.74
N GLY A 27 -4.96 5.78 -8.73
CA GLY A 27 -4.54 4.38 -8.63
C GLY A 27 -5.59 3.37 -9.04
N ALA A 28 -5.14 2.16 -9.36
CA ALA A 28 -5.98 0.97 -9.48
C ALA A 28 -5.34 -0.20 -8.72
N ASP A 29 -6.14 -1.01 -8.02
CA ASP A 29 -5.71 -2.35 -7.59
C ASP A 29 -5.91 -3.32 -8.75
N VAL A 30 -4.83 -3.96 -9.16
CA VAL A 30 -4.82 -4.82 -10.36
C VAL A 30 -4.33 -6.23 -10.03
N SER A 31 -4.40 -6.63 -8.76
CA SER A 31 -3.71 -7.85 -8.33
C SER A 31 -4.33 -9.13 -8.92
N TRP A 32 -5.52 -9.05 -9.51
CA TRP A 32 -6.14 -10.14 -10.26
C TRP A 32 -5.62 -10.31 -11.70
N LEU A 33 -4.85 -9.38 -12.26
CA LEU A 33 -4.50 -9.36 -13.68
C LEU A 33 -3.97 -10.69 -14.21
N ASN A 34 -3.05 -11.32 -13.47
CA ASN A 34 -2.45 -12.58 -13.90
C ASN A 34 -3.44 -13.75 -13.83
N GLN A 35 -4.27 -13.79 -12.78
CA GLN A 35 -5.33 -14.79 -12.66
C GLN A 35 -6.38 -14.62 -13.78
N GLN A 36 -6.76 -13.39 -14.11
CA GLN A 36 -7.69 -13.09 -15.20
C GLN A 36 -7.13 -13.52 -16.56
N ALA A 37 -5.84 -13.27 -16.81
CA ALA A 37 -5.14 -13.70 -18.02
C ALA A 37 -5.00 -15.22 -18.12
N ALA A 38 -4.96 -15.93 -16.99
CA ALA A 38 -4.88 -17.40 -16.92
C ALA A 38 -6.25 -18.10 -16.98
N ASN A 39 -7.37 -17.35 -17.02
CA ASN A 39 -8.70 -17.95 -17.17
C ASN A 39 -8.85 -18.70 -18.50
N ASN A 40 -9.89 -19.53 -18.59
CA ASN A 40 -10.26 -20.22 -19.82
C ASN A 40 -11.73 -19.91 -20.20
N PRO A 41 -12.00 -19.08 -21.23
CA PRO A 41 -11.00 -18.39 -22.07
C PRO A 41 -10.25 -17.28 -21.31
N PRO A 42 -9.04 -16.91 -21.74
CA PRO A 42 -8.25 -15.85 -21.09
C PRO A 42 -8.95 -14.50 -21.23
N GLN A 43 -9.01 -13.73 -20.15
CA GLN A 43 -9.50 -12.37 -20.22
C GLN A 43 -8.44 -11.47 -20.87
N VAL A 44 -8.84 -10.73 -21.90
CA VAL A 44 -7.98 -9.80 -22.63
C VAL A 44 -8.51 -8.38 -22.51
N PHE A 45 -7.61 -7.41 -22.46
CA PHE A 45 -7.97 -6.00 -22.49
C PHE A 45 -7.74 -5.43 -23.89
N ARG A 46 -8.59 -4.49 -24.29
CA ARG A 46 -8.53 -3.84 -25.60
C ARG A 46 -8.53 -2.32 -25.43
N ASP A 47 -7.79 -1.64 -26.29
CA ASP A 47 -7.87 -0.19 -26.42
C ASP A 47 -9.16 0.25 -27.13
N ALA A 48 -9.38 1.56 -27.25
CA ALA A 48 -10.55 2.13 -27.93
C ALA A 48 -10.59 1.81 -29.44
N ALA A 49 -9.47 1.41 -30.05
CA ALA A 49 -9.37 0.97 -31.44
C ALA A 49 -9.59 -0.56 -31.59
N GLY A 50 -9.78 -1.28 -30.49
CA GLY A 50 -10.02 -2.71 -30.45
C GLY A 50 -8.75 -3.57 -30.41
N ASN A 51 -7.55 -2.99 -30.34
CA ASN A 51 -6.30 -3.76 -30.28
C ASN A 51 -6.09 -4.34 -28.88
N THR A 52 -5.64 -5.59 -28.81
CA THR A 52 -5.26 -6.21 -27.54
C THR A 52 -4.02 -5.52 -26.97
N THR A 53 -4.07 -5.18 -25.68
CA THR A 53 -2.95 -4.53 -24.98
C THR A 53 -2.97 -4.87 -23.49
N ASP A 54 -1.88 -4.52 -22.80
CA ASP A 54 -1.73 -4.62 -21.36
C ASP A 54 -2.64 -3.62 -20.62
N PHE A 55 -3.31 -4.07 -19.55
CA PHE A 55 -4.21 -3.22 -18.75
C PHE A 55 -3.48 -2.04 -18.10
N ILE A 56 -2.28 -2.23 -17.58
CA ILE A 56 -1.53 -1.17 -16.88
C ILE A 56 -1.16 -0.09 -17.88
N LYS A 57 -0.81 -0.46 -19.12
CA LYS A 57 -0.64 0.49 -20.22
C LYS A 57 -1.95 1.26 -20.50
N LEU A 58 -3.07 0.57 -20.66
CA LEU A 58 -4.37 1.25 -20.89
C LEU A 58 -4.69 2.22 -19.76
N PHE A 59 -4.50 1.79 -18.52
CA PHE A 59 -4.74 2.60 -17.35
C PHE A 59 -3.86 3.85 -17.32
N LYS A 60 -2.59 3.73 -17.75
CA LYS A 60 -1.69 4.88 -17.94
C LYS A 60 -2.23 5.85 -18.98
N ASP A 61 -2.64 5.34 -20.13
CA ASP A 61 -3.05 6.16 -21.27
C ASP A 61 -4.29 6.99 -20.95
N VAL A 62 -5.11 6.56 -19.99
CA VAL A 62 -6.27 7.32 -19.46
C VAL A 62 -5.96 8.15 -18.20
N GLY A 63 -4.68 8.30 -17.84
CA GLY A 63 -4.21 9.20 -16.79
C GLY A 63 -3.99 8.55 -15.41
N GLY A 64 -4.07 7.23 -15.31
CA GLY A 64 -3.64 6.47 -14.13
C GLY A 64 -2.14 6.60 -13.89
N ASN A 65 -1.73 6.66 -12.62
CA ASN A 65 -0.32 6.91 -12.25
C ASN A 65 0.17 6.12 -11.01
N ALA A 66 -0.65 5.21 -10.50
CA ALA A 66 -0.30 4.36 -9.37
C ALA A 66 -0.96 2.97 -9.49
N ILE A 67 -0.32 1.95 -8.96
CA ILE A 67 -0.82 0.58 -8.93
C ILE A 67 -0.73 0.05 -7.50
N ARG A 68 -1.80 -0.57 -7.02
CA ARG A 68 -1.88 -1.28 -5.74
C ARG A 68 -1.86 -2.79 -5.99
N LEU A 69 -1.03 -3.50 -5.22
CA LEU A 69 -0.85 -4.95 -5.33
C LEU A 69 -0.96 -5.59 -3.95
N ARG A 70 -1.98 -6.43 -3.73
CA ARG A 70 -2.06 -7.27 -2.54
C ARG A 70 -1.05 -8.40 -2.58
N VAL A 71 -0.50 -8.74 -1.42
CA VAL A 71 0.39 -9.87 -1.20
C VAL A 71 -0.12 -10.74 -0.05
N TRP A 72 -0.18 -12.04 -0.30
CA TRP A 72 -0.54 -13.11 0.63
C TRP A 72 0.72 -13.88 1.03
N VAL A 73 0.65 -14.61 2.15
CA VAL A 73 1.82 -15.31 2.70
C VAL A 73 2.07 -16.63 1.95
N ASN A 74 1.16 -17.60 2.06
CA ASN A 74 1.26 -18.91 1.40
C ASN A 74 -0.03 -19.28 0.65
N PRO A 75 -0.35 -18.58 -0.45
CA PRO A 75 -1.59 -18.82 -1.19
C PRO A 75 -1.57 -20.17 -1.94
N ALA A 76 -2.64 -20.97 -1.80
CA ALA A 76 -2.71 -22.32 -2.39
C ALA A 76 -2.62 -22.37 -3.94
N GLY A 77 -2.88 -21.25 -4.63
CA GLY A 77 -2.82 -21.14 -6.10
C GLY A 77 -1.66 -20.31 -6.64
N GLY A 78 -0.73 -19.85 -5.78
CA GLY A 78 0.39 -18.99 -6.17
C GLY A 78 0.02 -17.53 -6.48
N TRP A 79 -1.25 -17.23 -6.78
CA TRP A 79 -1.71 -15.85 -6.96
C TRP A 79 -1.52 -15.03 -5.70
N ASN A 80 -0.99 -13.82 -5.88
CA ASN A 80 -0.64 -12.88 -4.82
C ASN A 80 0.51 -13.34 -3.91
N ASP A 81 1.27 -14.38 -4.26
CA ASP A 81 2.55 -14.65 -3.59
C ASP A 81 3.61 -13.60 -3.98
N GLY A 82 4.82 -13.72 -3.43
CA GLY A 82 5.92 -12.80 -3.75
C GLY A 82 6.34 -12.81 -5.23
N ARG A 83 6.23 -13.94 -5.94
CA ARG A 83 6.61 -14.07 -7.36
C ARG A 83 5.56 -13.41 -8.24
N ASP A 84 4.28 -13.68 -8.00
CA ASP A 84 3.17 -13.06 -8.71
C ASP A 84 3.12 -11.54 -8.46
N THR A 85 3.39 -11.11 -7.22
CA THR A 85 3.54 -9.69 -6.87
C THR A 85 4.69 -9.04 -7.65
N LEU A 86 5.85 -9.68 -7.76
CA LEU A 86 6.98 -9.15 -8.53
C LEU A 86 6.65 -9.02 -10.02
N ASP A 87 5.99 -10.01 -10.62
CA ASP A 87 5.61 -9.96 -12.03
C ASP A 87 4.73 -8.73 -12.32
N LYS A 88 3.67 -8.54 -11.52
CA LYS A 88 2.78 -7.38 -11.64
C LYS A 88 3.51 -6.06 -11.35
N ALA A 89 4.43 -6.04 -10.38
CA ALA A 89 5.24 -4.87 -10.07
C ALA A 89 6.21 -4.49 -11.21
N LYS A 90 6.81 -5.47 -11.90
CA LYS A 90 7.64 -5.22 -13.09
C LYS A 90 6.82 -4.60 -14.23
N ARG A 91 5.60 -5.09 -14.46
CA ARG A 91 4.68 -4.51 -15.45
C ARG A 91 4.30 -3.07 -15.09
N ALA A 92 4.03 -2.78 -13.81
CA ALA A 92 3.77 -1.43 -13.32
C ALA A 92 4.98 -0.49 -13.48
N ALA A 93 6.17 -0.95 -13.08
CA ALA A 93 7.42 -0.18 -13.19
C ALA A 93 7.79 0.13 -14.64
N ALA A 94 7.59 -0.80 -15.57
CA ALA A 94 7.81 -0.58 -17.01
C ALA A 94 6.93 0.54 -17.58
N GLN A 95 5.79 0.82 -16.95
CA GLN A 95 4.90 1.92 -17.32
C GLN A 95 5.21 3.22 -16.53
N GLY A 96 6.17 3.21 -15.60
CA GLY A 96 6.50 4.36 -14.75
C GLY A 96 5.46 4.63 -13.66
N MET A 97 4.69 3.60 -13.27
CA MET A 97 3.69 3.71 -12.22
C MET A 97 4.35 3.79 -10.84
N ARG A 98 3.74 4.55 -9.93
CA ARG A 98 4.00 4.43 -8.49
C ARG A 98 3.37 3.14 -7.96
N ILE A 99 4.02 2.48 -7.00
CA ILE A 99 3.59 1.15 -6.55
C ILE A 99 3.28 1.18 -5.07
N MET A 100 2.10 0.68 -4.71
CA MET A 100 1.69 0.33 -3.35
C MET A 100 1.69 -1.19 -3.20
N ILE A 101 2.36 -1.70 -2.17
CA ILE A 101 2.27 -3.11 -1.77
C ILE A 101 1.36 -3.22 -0.56
N ASP A 102 0.34 -4.07 -0.65
CA ASP A 102 -0.65 -4.30 0.39
C ASP A 102 -0.48 -5.67 1.03
N PHE A 103 0.05 -5.70 2.25
CA PHE A 103 0.22 -6.93 3.00
C PHE A 103 -1.06 -7.29 3.73
N HIS A 104 -1.67 -8.41 3.34
CA HIS A 104 -2.83 -8.95 4.02
C HIS A 104 -2.48 -9.67 5.33
N TYR A 105 -1.25 -10.16 5.47
CA TYR A 105 -0.82 -11.05 6.56
C TYR A 105 -1.77 -12.25 6.77
N SER A 106 -2.17 -12.85 5.66
CA SER A 106 -3.05 -14.02 5.56
C SER A 106 -2.65 -14.83 4.33
N ASP A 107 -3.02 -16.11 4.27
CA ASP A 107 -2.88 -16.94 3.06
C ASP A 107 -3.98 -16.66 2.02
N SER A 108 -4.98 -15.85 2.39
CA SER A 108 -6.13 -15.51 1.56
C SER A 108 -6.63 -14.08 1.86
N TRP A 109 -7.84 -13.76 1.42
CA TRP A 109 -8.46 -12.47 1.69
C TRP A 109 -8.44 -12.10 3.18
N ALA A 110 -8.08 -10.85 3.45
CA ALA A 110 -8.18 -10.21 4.75
C ALA A 110 -9.13 -9.02 4.59
N ASP A 111 -10.16 -8.98 5.42
CA ASP A 111 -11.25 -8.00 5.41
C ASP A 111 -11.77 -7.79 6.84
N PRO A 112 -12.71 -6.86 7.11
CA PRO A 112 -13.18 -6.60 8.48
C PRO A 112 -13.79 -7.82 9.19
N GLY A 113 -14.29 -8.80 8.42
CA GLY A 113 -14.88 -10.04 8.92
C GLY A 113 -13.91 -11.23 8.94
N LYS A 114 -12.74 -11.13 8.31
CA LYS A 114 -11.76 -12.22 8.17
C LYS A 114 -10.34 -11.69 8.26
N GLN A 115 -9.64 -12.05 9.33
CA GLN A 115 -8.22 -11.69 9.55
C GLN A 115 -7.42 -12.92 10.00
N THR A 116 -7.66 -14.04 9.30
CA THR A 116 -7.10 -15.36 9.63
C THR A 116 -5.59 -15.35 9.46
N LYS A 117 -4.87 -15.82 10.49
CA LYS A 117 -3.42 -16.02 10.40
C LYS A 117 -3.08 -17.00 9.27
N PRO A 118 -1.94 -16.81 8.58
CA PRO A 118 -1.37 -17.85 7.73
C PRO A 118 -1.26 -19.18 8.49
N ALA A 119 -1.49 -20.30 7.82
CA ALA A 119 -1.47 -21.62 8.44
C ALA A 119 -0.11 -21.89 9.14
N ALA A 120 0.99 -21.44 8.52
CA ALA A 120 2.34 -21.54 9.07
C ALA A 120 2.53 -20.77 10.39
N TRP A 121 1.67 -19.81 10.71
CA TRP A 121 1.76 -18.97 11.92
C TRP A 121 0.67 -19.31 12.95
N GLY A 122 -0.14 -20.34 12.70
CA GLY A 122 -1.34 -20.65 13.50
C GLY A 122 -1.07 -20.82 15.00
N GLY A 123 0.06 -21.45 15.35
CA GLY A 123 0.49 -21.71 16.74
C GLY A 123 1.53 -20.73 17.29
N HIS A 124 1.84 -19.66 16.58
CA HIS A 124 2.90 -18.73 16.99
C HIS A 124 2.44 -17.79 18.12
N SER A 125 3.33 -17.54 19.08
CA SER A 125 3.17 -16.54 20.14
C SER A 125 3.20 -15.11 19.59
N VAL A 126 2.79 -14.12 20.38
CA VAL A 126 2.86 -12.69 19.99
C VAL A 126 4.28 -12.27 19.57
N ALA A 127 5.32 -12.76 20.25
CA ALA A 127 6.71 -12.44 19.89
C ALA A 127 7.11 -13.07 18.54
N GLN A 128 6.67 -14.31 18.28
CA GLN A 128 6.89 -14.96 16.99
C GLN A 128 6.11 -14.23 15.88
N LEU A 129 4.85 -13.88 16.10
CA LEU A 129 4.03 -13.13 15.14
C LEU A 129 4.62 -11.76 14.79
N ASN A 130 5.21 -11.04 15.75
CA ASN A 130 5.97 -9.82 15.46
C ASN A 130 7.16 -10.11 14.51
N THR A 131 7.89 -11.19 14.77
CA THR A 131 9.01 -11.63 13.94
C THR A 131 8.53 -12.06 12.54
N ASP A 132 7.40 -12.74 12.46
CA ASP A 132 6.80 -13.20 11.20
C ASP A 132 6.37 -12.02 10.33
N VAL A 133 5.66 -11.03 10.92
CA VAL A 133 5.26 -9.81 10.24
C VAL A 133 6.50 -9.08 9.72
N TYR A 134 7.49 -8.85 10.58
CA TYR A 134 8.72 -8.17 10.16
C TYR A 134 9.42 -8.91 9.01
N SER A 135 9.61 -10.23 9.15
CA SER A 135 10.38 -11.04 8.20
C SER A 135 9.65 -11.19 6.86
N HIS A 136 8.32 -11.37 6.87
CA HIS A 136 7.53 -11.43 5.65
C HIS A 136 7.54 -10.09 4.90
N THR A 137 7.29 -8.98 5.61
CA THR A 137 7.31 -7.64 5.01
C THR A 137 8.69 -7.31 4.44
N GLN A 138 9.74 -7.49 5.23
CA GLN A 138 11.11 -7.21 4.80
C GLN A 138 11.51 -8.12 3.62
N GLY A 139 11.22 -9.42 3.71
CA GLY A 139 11.56 -10.39 2.66
C GLY A 139 10.93 -10.09 1.31
N ILE A 140 9.62 -9.79 1.28
CA ILE A 140 8.93 -9.40 0.06
C ILE A 140 9.47 -8.07 -0.48
N LEU A 141 9.61 -7.05 0.38
CA LEU A 141 10.09 -5.74 -0.06
C LEU A 141 11.54 -5.79 -0.58
N GLN A 142 12.41 -6.56 0.09
CA GLN A 142 13.79 -6.76 -0.33
C GLN A 142 13.85 -7.51 -1.66
N TYR A 143 13.04 -8.56 -1.82
CA TYR A 143 12.93 -9.28 -3.09
C TYR A 143 12.51 -8.36 -4.24
N LEU A 144 11.54 -7.47 -4.01
CA LEU A 144 11.16 -6.44 -4.98
C LEU A 144 12.33 -5.47 -5.27
N LYS A 145 13.03 -5.01 -4.23
CA LYS A 145 14.14 -4.06 -4.34
C LYS A 145 15.31 -4.61 -5.14
N ASP A 146 15.70 -5.86 -4.86
CA ASP A 146 16.77 -6.57 -5.55
C ASP A 146 16.44 -6.80 -7.03
N ASN A 147 15.16 -6.77 -7.39
CA ASN A 147 14.66 -6.83 -8.77
C ASN A 147 14.38 -5.45 -9.38
N GLY A 148 14.91 -4.36 -8.79
CA GLY A 148 14.85 -3.01 -9.35
C GLY A 148 13.49 -2.30 -9.20
N ILE A 149 12.59 -2.82 -8.37
CA ILE A 149 11.30 -2.17 -8.10
C ILE A 149 11.48 -1.08 -7.05
N THR A 150 10.87 0.08 -7.27
CA THR A 150 10.71 1.12 -6.25
C THR A 150 9.29 1.09 -5.71
N VAL A 151 9.15 1.03 -4.39
CA VAL A 151 7.85 1.03 -3.70
C VAL A 151 7.61 2.42 -3.10
N THR A 152 6.44 2.99 -3.39
CA THR A 152 6.02 4.32 -2.88
C THR A 152 5.24 4.20 -1.57
N TRP A 153 4.36 3.19 -1.47
CA TRP A 153 3.58 2.95 -0.27
C TRP A 153 3.60 1.48 0.14
N VAL A 154 3.50 1.23 1.43
CA VAL A 154 3.29 -0.12 1.98
C VAL A 154 2.13 -0.08 2.94
N GLN A 155 1.10 -0.88 2.68
CA GLN A 155 -0.02 -1.06 3.58
C GLN A 155 0.27 -2.23 4.53
N VAL A 156 0.19 -1.98 5.84
CA VAL A 156 0.45 -2.96 6.89
C VAL A 156 -0.90 -3.48 7.41
N GLY A 157 -1.37 -4.56 6.81
CA GLY A 157 -2.70 -5.12 7.05
C GLY A 157 -3.75 -4.50 6.13
N ASN A 158 -4.74 -5.30 5.70
CA ASN A 158 -5.85 -4.83 4.86
C ASN A 158 -7.16 -4.74 5.66
N GLU A 159 -7.81 -3.58 5.61
CA GLU A 159 -9.09 -3.29 6.27
C GLU A 159 -9.16 -3.80 7.72
N ILE A 160 -8.19 -3.38 8.53
CA ILE A 160 -7.96 -3.91 9.87
C ILE A 160 -8.87 -3.29 10.94
N ASN A 161 -10.11 -2.92 10.59
CA ASN A 161 -11.10 -2.33 11.52
C ASN A 161 -11.24 -3.17 12.80
N SER A 162 -11.17 -4.48 12.64
CA SER A 162 -11.29 -5.48 13.69
C SER A 162 -9.93 -6.06 14.12
N GLY A 163 -8.83 -5.40 13.76
CA GLY A 163 -7.45 -5.84 13.97
C GLY A 163 -6.91 -6.73 12.84
N MET A 164 -5.81 -7.43 13.10
CA MET A 164 -5.18 -8.39 12.16
C MET A 164 -4.66 -9.61 12.94
N LEU A 165 -4.29 -10.69 12.24
CA LEU A 165 -3.71 -11.90 12.86
C LEU A 165 -4.53 -12.41 14.05
N TRP A 166 -5.77 -12.79 13.80
CA TRP A 166 -6.67 -13.20 14.88
C TRP A 166 -6.23 -14.52 15.54
N ASN A 167 -6.31 -14.63 16.88
CA ASN A 167 -6.98 -13.70 17.80
C ASN A 167 -6.03 -12.70 18.49
N GLU A 168 -4.71 -12.85 18.35
CA GLU A 168 -3.71 -12.11 19.11
C GLU A 168 -3.73 -10.60 18.83
N GLY A 169 -4.01 -10.21 17.57
CA GLY A 169 -4.12 -8.81 17.15
C GLY A 169 -5.56 -8.34 16.92
N LYS A 170 -6.56 -9.10 17.39
CA LYS A 170 -7.98 -8.71 17.26
C LYS A 170 -8.29 -7.51 18.17
N THR A 171 -8.98 -6.50 17.65
CA THR A 171 -9.41 -5.38 18.49
C THR A 171 -10.41 -5.85 19.56
N PRO A 172 -10.37 -5.26 20.78
CA PRO A 172 -9.67 -4.03 21.15
C PRO A 172 -8.24 -4.24 21.70
N ASN A 173 -7.54 -5.35 21.37
CA ASN A 173 -6.17 -5.56 21.82
C ASN A 173 -5.14 -4.69 21.05
N PHE A 174 -5.19 -3.38 21.27
CA PHE A 174 -4.27 -2.43 20.63
C PHE A 174 -2.82 -2.56 21.10
N ALA A 175 -2.57 -3.15 22.28
CA ALA A 175 -1.22 -3.43 22.76
C ALA A 175 -0.48 -4.42 21.84
N ASN A 176 -1.14 -5.50 21.42
CA ASN A 176 -0.56 -6.44 20.45
C ASN A 176 -0.66 -5.91 19.01
N LEU A 177 -1.81 -5.37 18.61
CA LEU A 177 -2.01 -4.85 17.26
C LEU A 177 -1.00 -3.75 16.91
N GLY A 178 -0.73 -2.82 17.85
CA GLY A 178 0.27 -1.77 17.67
C GLY A 178 1.69 -2.33 17.50
N GLN A 179 2.04 -3.43 18.19
CA GLN A 179 3.33 -4.11 17.98
C GLN A 179 3.44 -4.71 16.58
N PHE A 180 2.38 -5.39 16.10
CA PHE A 180 2.39 -5.96 14.76
C PHE A 180 2.48 -4.89 13.67
N ILE A 181 1.69 -3.81 13.80
CA ILE A 181 1.76 -2.67 12.89
C ILE A 181 3.17 -2.05 12.89
N ASN A 182 3.77 -1.88 14.08
CA ASN A 182 5.13 -1.36 14.20
C ASN A 182 6.18 -2.30 13.59
N SER A 183 6.00 -3.62 13.67
CA SER A 183 6.87 -4.59 13.01
C SER A 183 6.84 -4.43 11.49
N GLY A 184 5.66 -4.31 10.89
CA GLY A 184 5.51 -4.04 9.45
C GLY A 184 6.03 -2.65 9.05
N TYR A 185 5.80 -1.64 9.88
CA TYR A 185 6.35 -0.28 9.68
C TYR A 185 7.87 -0.31 9.65
N ASN A 186 8.51 -0.91 10.66
CA ASN A 186 9.96 -0.95 10.79
C ASN A 186 10.59 -1.78 9.64
N ALA A 187 9.99 -2.92 9.27
CA ALA A 187 10.44 -3.71 8.12
C ALA A 187 10.37 -2.91 6.81
N THR A 188 9.30 -2.13 6.62
CA THR A 188 9.17 -1.22 5.48
C THR A 188 10.32 -0.21 5.45
N LYS A 189 10.56 0.48 6.57
CA LYS A 189 11.61 1.51 6.64
C LYS A 189 13.02 0.94 6.48
N ALA A 190 13.25 -0.31 6.88
CA ALA A 190 14.53 -0.98 6.69
C ALA A 190 14.88 -1.18 5.20
N VAL A 191 13.88 -1.43 4.35
CA VAL A 191 14.09 -1.68 2.91
C VAL A 191 13.90 -0.41 2.08
N TYR A 192 12.81 0.31 2.32
CA TYR A 192 12.45 1.57 1.64
C TYR A 192 12.20 2.68 2.66
N PRO A 193 13.27 3.38 3.12
CA PRO A 193 13.14 4.42 4.15
C PRO A 193 12.14 5.54 3.79
N ASN A 194 12.00 5.82 2.49
CA ASN A 194 11.12 6.87 1.97
C ASN A 194 9.70 6.37 1.64
N ALA A 195 9.44 5.06 1.63
CA ALA A 195 8.09 4.54 1.38
C ALA A 195 7.17 4.93 2.54
N LYS A 196 5.96 5.38 2.21
CA LYS A 196 4.96 5.77 3.20
C LYS A 196 4.20 4.54 3.69
N VAL A 197 4.14 4.35 5.00
CA VAL A 197 3.42 3.23 5.61
C VAL A 197 1.96 3.62 5.84
N VAL A 198 1.05 2.84 5.25
CA VAL A 198 -0.39 3.03 5.30
C VAL A 198 -0.98 2.08 6.33
N VAL A 199 -1.80 2.61 7.25
CA VAL A 199 -2.73 1.81 8.04
C VAL A 199 -4.12 2.02 7.46
N HIS A 200 -4.78 0.94 7.05
CA HIS A 200 -5.98 0.98 6.21
C HIS A 200 -7.18 0.36 6.90
N LEU A 201 -8.29 1.10 6.92
CA LEU A 201 -9.57 0.66 7.45
C LEU A 201 -10.66 0.74 6.35
N ALA A 202 -11.65 -0.13 6.45
CA ALA A 202 -12.89 -0.05 5.68
C ALA A 202 -13.84 1.04 6.22
N ASN A 203 -14.87 1.34 5.43
CA ASN A 203 -15.97 2.24 5.80
C ASN A 203 -15.50 3.67 6.14
N GLY A 204 -14.77 4.31 5.22
CA GLY A 204 -14.24 5.67 5.38
C GLY A 204 -15.28 6.75 5.71
N TYR A 205 -16.58 6.47 5.56
CA TYR A 205 -17.67 7.35 5.99
C TYR A 205 -17.96 7.28 7.51
N ASP A 206 -17.39 6.31 8.24
CA ASP A 206 -17.58 6.10 9.68
C ASP A 206 -16.47 6.76 10.50
N ASN A 207 -16.62 8.08 10.71
CA ASN A 207 -15.65 8.87 11.47
C ASN A 207 -15.47 8.37 12.92
N ALA A 208 -16.53 7.86 13.56
CA ALA A 208 -16.45 7.40 14.94
C ALA A 208 -15.53 6.18 15.06
N ASN A 209 -15.65 5.22 14.13
CA ASN A 209 -14.77 4.05 14.06
C ASN A 209 -13.31 4.45 13.82
N PHE A 210 -13.07 5.36 12.85
CA PHE A 210 -11.72 5.84 12.54
C PHE A 210 -11.08 6.55 13.74
N ARG A 211 -11.80 7.46 14.40
CA ARG A 211 -11.32 8.11 15.63
C ARG A 211 -10.97 7.08 16.69
N TRP A 212 -11.90 6.20 17.03
CA TRP A 212 -11.69 5.16 18.02
C TRP A 212 -10.45 4.30 17.70
N PHE A 213 -10.30 3.84 16.46
CA PHE A 213 -9.19 2.98 16.08
C PHE A 213 -7.84 3.71 16.20
N PHE A 214 -7.72 4.90 15.60
CA PHE A 214 -6.45 5.62 15.55
C PHE A 214 -6.07 6.27 16.88
N ASP A 215 -7.04 6.68 17.72
CA ASP A 215 -6.78 7.17 19.08
C ASP A 215 -6.19 6.03 19.95
N ASN A 216 -6.77 4.83 19.86
CA ASN A 216 -6.27 3.67 20.60
C ASN A 216 -4.93 3.17 20.04
N LEU A 217 -4.76 3.15 18.71
CA LEU A 217 -3.50 2.78 18.08
C LEU A 217 -2.37 3.75 18.49
N ARG A 218 -2.64 5.07 18.47
CA ARG A 218 -1.71 6.09 18.96
C ARG A 218 -1.33 5.86 20.41
N SER A 219 -2.32 5.63 21.26
CA SER A 219 -2.12 5.41 22.69
C SER A 219 -1.29 4.15 22.97
N ALA A 220 -1.37 3.14 22.10
CA ALA A 220 -0.54 1.95 22.14
C ALA A 220 0.85 2.13 21.48
N GLY A 221 1.20 3.33 21.03
CA GLY A 221 2.48 3.63 20.37
C GLY A 221 2.60 3.13 18.94
N GLY A 222 1.47 2.88 18.26
CA GLY A 222 1.44 2.51 16.85
C GLY A 222 1.95 3.62 15.93
N LYS A 223 2.62 3.21 14.85
CA LYS A 223 3.23 4.11 13.85
C LYS A 223 2.56 3.95 12.49
N TRP A 224 2.33 5.07 11.83
CA TRP A 224 1.87 5.14 10.44
C TRP A 224 2.32 6.46 9.84
N ASP A 225 2.35 6.54 8.51
CA ASP A 225 2.57 7.81 7.79
C ASP A 225 1.29 8.30 7.10
N VAL A 226 0.40 7.38 6.72
CA VAL A 226 -0.82 7.64 5.95
C VAL A 226 -1.98 6.84 6.52
N ILE A 227 -3.16 7.45 6.55
CA ILE A 227 -4.43 6.78 6.89
C ILE A 227 -5.14 6.39 5.59
N GLY A 228 -5.33 5.10 5.36
CA GLY A 228 -6.05 4.58 4.20
C GLY A 228 -7.53 4.35 4.50
N MET A 229 -8.40 4.64 3.53
CA MET A 229 -9.86 4.48 3.68
C MET A 229 -10.48 3.73 2.49
N SER A 230 -11.10 2.57 2.73
CA SER A 230 -12.03 2.04 1.72
C SER A 230 -13.36 2.78 1.77
N HIS A 231 -13.90 3.11 0.60
CA HIS A 231 -15.19 3.78 0.49
C HIS A 231 -15.99 3.22 -0.69
N TYR A 232 -17.03 2.45 -0.36
CA TYR A 232 -17.96 1.85 -1.32
C TYR A 232 -19.39 2.28 -0.98
N PRO A 233 -19.83 3.47 -1.42
CA PRO A 233 -21.13 3.99 -1.04
C PRO A 233 -22.29 3.26 -1.73
N PRO A 234 -23.46 3.08 -1.08
CA PRO A 234 -24.64 2.55 -1.73
C PRO A 234 -25.14 3.48 -2.85
N VAL A 235 -25.62 2.90 -3.96
CA VAL A 235 -26.08 3.63 -5.16
C VAL A 235 -27.16 4.68 -4.83
N GLY A 236 -28.07 4.39 -3.89
CA GLY A 236 -29.16 5.30 -3.54
C GLY A 236 -28.77 6.46 -2.60
N SER A 237 -27.58 6.41 -1.99
CA SER A 237 -27.17 7.36 -0.95
C SER A 237 -25.72 7.82 -1.09
N TRP A 238 -25.14 7.73 -2.29
CA TRP A 238 -23.71 7.95 -2.46
C TRP A 238 -23.26 9.37 -2.16
N GLN A 239 -24.11 10.38 -2.41
CA GLN A 239 -23.78 11.77 -2.09
C GLN A 239 -23.58 12.00 -0.59
N ASP A 240 -24.48 11.44 0.23
CA ASP A 240 -24.38 11.53 1.70
C ASP A 240 -23.11 10.84 2.20
N TYR A 241 -22.88 9.61 1.72
CA TYR A 241 -21.70 8.84 2.10
C TYR A 241 -20.39 9.53 1.68
N ASN A 242 -20.36 10.18 0.52
CA ASN A 242 -19.21 10.97 0.08
C ASN A 242 -18.99 12.22 0.95
N SER A 243 -20.07 12.91 1.36
CA SER A 243 -19.98 14.05 2.28
C SER A 243 -19.40 13.64 3.65
N ARG A 244 -19.84 12.47 4.14
CA ARG A 244 -19.32 11.87 5.38
C ARG A 244 -17.85 11.46 5.25
N LEU A 245 -17.44 10.91 4.11
CA LEU A 245 -16.04 10.61 3.84
C LEU A 245 -15.19 11.90 3.83
N ASP A 246 -15.60 12.95 3.11
CA ASP A 246 -14.88 14.24 3.10
C ASP A 246 -14.72 14.80 4.53
N THR A 247 -15.79 14.74 5.32
CA THR A 247 -15.75 15.12 6.74
C THR A 247 -14.74 14.28 7.52
N ASN A 248 -14.74 12.96 7.35
CA ASN A 248 -13.81 12.06 8.03
C ASN A 248 -12.35 12.32 7.61
N MET A 249 -12.09 12.48 6.31
CA MET A 249 -10.76 12.78 5.77
C MET A 249 -10.18 14.06 6.40
N ARG A 250 -10.97 15.14 6.47
CA ARG A 250 -10.55 16.40 7.11
C ARG A 250 -10.28 16.24 8.60
N ASP A 251 -11.10 15.47 9.31
CA ASP A 251 -10.86 15.16 10.72
C ASP A 251 -9.58 14.34 10.92
N MET A 252 -9.33 13.31 10.12
CA MET A 252 -8.09 12.51 10.20
C MET A 252 -6.84 13.38 9.95
N ILE A 253 -6.87 14.25 8.93
CA ILE A 253 -5.79 15.18 8.66
C ILE A 253 -5.56 16.13 9.85
N SER A 254 -6.62 16.81 10.32
CA SER A 254 -6.50 17.80 11.39
C SER A 254 -6.13 17.21 12.75
N ARG A 255 -6.66 16.02 13.08
CA ARG A 255 -6.44 15.35 14.37
C ARG A 255 -5.09 14.66 14.45
N TYR A 256 -4.66 14.05 13.35
CA TYR A 256 -3.50 13.17 13.35
C TYR A 256 -2.30 13.71 12.59
N GLY A 257 -2.47 14.79 11.81
CA GLY A 257 -1.39 15.37 10.98
C GLY A 257 -0.88 14.41 9.92
N SER A 258 -1.70 13.42 9.53
CA SER A 258 -1.35 12.38 8.57
C SER A 258 -2.03 12.65 7.23
N ASP A 259 -1.36 12.31 6.14
CA ASP A 259 -2.00 12.25 4.83
C ASP A 259 -3.10 11.17 4.84
N VAL A 260 -4.08 11.33 3.96
CA VAL A 260 -5.18 10.38 3.76
C VAL A 260 -5.22 9.92 2.31
N VAL A 261 -5.56 8.64 2.09
CA VAL A 261 -5.73 8.05 0.75
C VAL A 261 -6.95 7.14 0.70
#